data_AF-A0A1H0S120-F1
#
_entry.id   AF-A0A1H0S120-F1
#
_cell.length_a   1.000
_cell.length_b   1.000
_cell.length_c   1.000
_cell.angle_alpha   90.00
_cell.angle_beta   90.00
_cell.angle_gamma   90.00
#
_symmetry.space_group_name_H-M   'P 1'
#
loop_
_entity.id
_entity.type
_entity.pdbx_description
1 polymer ?
#
loop_
_entity_poly.entity_id
_entity_poly.type
_entity_poly.pdbx_seq_one_letter_code
_entity_poly.pdbx_strand_id
1 'polypeptide(L)'
;MWPARPSLRTARAPKPRKREARLTADAMLRGIISRVAAAGRLTVPVEQAAQFVHAAGPGVVPALIATPEEDRDLGLIGFTRENVIRAITSDASPDEPKDIPSRAIALRVALEEDPPPVLSPAERALLAEWLDRVAR
;
A
#
# COMPACT_ATOMS: atom_id res chain seq x y z
N MET A 1 37.66 -31.37 30.78
CA MET A 1 37.35 -31.36 29.33
C MET A 1 35.94 -31.89 29.14
N TRP A 2 34.95 -31.01 29.02
CA TRP A 2 33.59 -31.33 28.57
C TRP A 2 33.15 -30.22 27.59
N PRO A 3 32.62 -30.55 26.39
CA PRO A 3 32.36 -29.58 25.33
C PRO A 3 30.88 -29.20 25.25
N ALA A 4 30.57 -27.92 24.99
CA ALA A 4 29.29 -27.43 24.42
C ALA A 4 29.30 -25.89 24.44
N ARG A 5 28.72 -25.11 23.53
CA ARG A 5 28.02 -25.28 22.24
C ARG A 5 27.90 -23.86 21.63
N PRO A 6 27.64 -23.74 20.32
CA PRO A 6 27.59 -22.46 19.60
C PRO A 6 26.23 -21.75 19.75
N SER A 7 26.16 -20.53 19.20
CA SER A 7 24.99 -19.63 19.04
C SER A 7 24.72 -18.74 20.26
N LEU A 8 24.48 -17.44 20.12
CA LEU A 8 23.30 -16.87 19.46
C LEU A 8 23.64 -15.55 18.74
N ARG A 9 23.55 -15.52 17.41
CA ARG A 9 23.27 -14.29 16.66
C ARG A 9 21.85 -13.87 17.04
N THR A 10 21.71 -12.95 17.99
CA THR A 10 20.41 -12.36 18.32
C THR A 10 20.00 -11.41 17.20
N ALA A 11 19.09 -11.87 16.35
CA ALA A 11 18.30 -10.97 15.53
C ALA A 11 17.49 -10.09 16.49
N ARG A 12 17.85 -8.80 16.59
CA ARG A 12 17.18 -7.85 17.46
C ARG A 12 15.77 -7.59 16.92
N ALA A 13 14.77 -8.20 17.55
CA ALA A 13 13.38 -7.87 17.29
C ALA A 13 13.16 -6.33 17.44
N PRO A 14 12.38 -5.70 16.56
CA PRO A 14 12.14 -4.26 16.64
C PRO A 14 11.50 -3.91 17.99
N LYS A 15 11.98 -2.82 18.61
CA LYS A 15 11.42 -2.32 19.88
C LYS A 15 9.91 -2.05 19.74
N PRO A 16 9.07 -2.31 20.76
CA PRO A 16 7.60 -2.25 20.67
C PRO A 16 7.08 -0.91 20.12
N ARG A 17 7.63 0.23 20.56
CA ARG A 17 7.23 1.57 20.07
C ARG A 17 7.48 1.79 18.57
N LYS A 18 8.54 1.19 18.01
CA LYS A 18 8.82 1.27 16.56
C LYS A 18 7.79 0.45 15.76
N ARG A 19 7.28 -0.64 16.34
CA ARG A 19 6.25 -1.47 15.72
C ARG A 19 4.91 -0.77 15.68
N GLU A 20 4.50 -0.12 16.77
CA GLU A 20 3.27 0.66 16.83
C GLU A 20 3.28 1.83 15.84
N ALA A 21 4.36 2.63 15.82
CA ALA A 21 4.48 3.74 14.89
C ALA A 21 4.36 3.29 13.41
N ARG A 22 4.96 2.14 13.08
CA ARG A 22 4.83 1.55 11.73
C ARG A 22 3.40 1.13 11.42
N LEU A 23 2.72 0.44 12.33
CA LEU A 23 1.33 0.03 12.14
C LEU A 23 0.41 1.23 11.94
N THR A 24 0.62 2.30 12.71
CA THR A 24 -0.12 3.56 12.55
C THR A 24 0.15 4.19 11.18
N ALA A 25 1.42 4.26 10.75
CA ALA A 25 1.77 4.80 9.44
C ALA A 25 1.17 3.97 8.29
N ASP A 26 1.22 2.65 8.39
CA ASP A 26 0.64 1.74 7.41
C ASP A 26 -0.89 1.93 7.31
N ALA A 27 -1.56 2.05 8.46
CA ALA A 27 -3.01 2.31 8.52
C ALA A 27 -3.38 3.67 7.90
N MET A 28 -2.58 4.73 8.17
CA MET A 28 -2.77 6.04 7.55
C MET A 28 -2.60 5.98 6.03
N LEU A 29 -1.56 5.31 5.55
CA LEU A 29 -1.32 5.15 4.11
C LEU A 29 -2.47 4.39 3.43
N ARG A 30 -2.91 3.28 4.04
CA ARG A 30 -4.08 2.53 3.55
C ARG A 30 -5.32 3.40 3.47
N GLY A 31 -5.62 4.18 4.52
CA GLY A 31 -6.77 5.08 4.52
C GLY A 31 -6.68 6.16 3.44
N ILE A 32 -5.49 6.69 3.14
CA ILE A 32 -5.29 7.63 2.02
C ILE A 32 -5.60 6.94 0.69
N ILE A 33 -5.06 5.74 0.46
CA ILE A 33 -5.23 5.00 -0.79
C ILE A 33 -6.67 4.52 -0.97
N SER A 34 -7.36 4.11 0.10
CA SER A 34 -8.79 3.76 0.05
C SER A 34 -9.63 4.94 -0.46
N ARG A 35 -9.34 6.17 -0.05
CA ARG A 35 -10.05 7.35 -0.60
C ARG A 35 -9.81 7.54 -2.09
N VAL A 36 -8.61 7.23 -2.58
CA VAL A 36 -8.29 7.27 -4.02
C VAL A 36 -9.07 6.18 -4.78
N ALA A 37 -9.19 4.99 -4.19
CA ALA A 37 -10.01 3.90 -4.72
C ALA A 37 -11.50 4.23 -4.72
N ALA A 38 -12.03 4.83 -3.65
CA ALA A 38 -13.43 5.28 -3.57
C ALA A 38 -13.76 6.36 -4.61
N ALA A 39 -12.80 7.25 -4.91
CA ALA A 39 -12.89 8.18 -6.05
C ALA A 39 -12.78 7.48 -7.43
N GLY A 40 -12.54 6.16 -7.43
CA GLY A 40 -12.37 5.32 -8.61
C GLY A 40 -11.18 5.73 -9.47
N ARG A 41 -10.10 6.22 -8.85
CA ARG A 41 -8.86 6.61 -9.54
C ARG A 41 -7.76 5.57 -9.40
N LEU A 42 -7.94 4.57 -8.54
CA LEU A 42 -6.95 3.53 -8.29
C LEU A 42 -7.05 2.42 -9.34
N THR A 43 -5.92 2.05 -9.96
CA THR A 43 -5.85 1.04 -11.03
C THR A 43 -5.41 -0.34 -10.54
N VAL A 44 -4.98 -0.44 -9.28
CA VAL A 44 -4.56 -1.68 -8.61
C VAL A 44 -5.22 -1.77 -7.23
N PRO A 45 -5.32 -2.96 -6.61
CA PRO A 45 -5.89 -3.07 -5.27
C PRO A 45 -5.16 -2.21 -4.22
N VAL A 46 -5.90 -1.70 -3.23
CA VAL A 46 -5.41 -0.80 -2.15
C VAL A 46 -4.14 -1.34 -1.48
N GLU A 47 -4.13 -2.63 -1.17
CA GLU A 47 -3.00 -3.31 -0.54
C GLU A 47 -1.73 -3.26 -1.38
N GLN A 48 -1.88 -3.48 -2.68
CA GLN A 48 -0.77 -3.49 -3.62
C GLN A 48 -0.24 -2.07 -3.85
N ALA A 49 -1.13 -1.10 -4.01
CA ALA A 49 -0.77 0.31 -4.04
C ALA A 49 -0.01 0.75 -2.78
N ALA A 50 -0.47 0.35 -1.59
CA ALA A 50 0.20 0.67 -0.34
C ALA A 50 1.60 0.08 -0.25
N GLN A 51 1.78 -1.15 -0.75
CA GLN A 51 3.10 -1.79 -0.83
C GLN A 51 4.03 -1.05 -1.78
N PHE A 52 3.56 -0.63 -2.95
CA PHE A 52 4.39 0.13 -3.91
C PHE A 52 4.83 1.48 -3.35
N VAL A 53 3.91 2.23 -2.74
CA VAL A 53 4.23 3.50 -2.07
C VAL A 53 5.20 3.30 -0.91
N HIS A 54 4.96 2.28 -0.08
CA HIS A 54 5.86 1.98 1.03
C HIS A 54 7.27 1.61 0.54
N ALA A 55 7.38 0.77 -0.50
CA ALA A 55 8.66 0.27 -1.00
C ALA A 55 9.54 1.36 -1.63
N ALA A 56 8.94 2.43 -2.16
CA ALA A 56 9.66 3.54 -2.78
C ALA A 56 10.60 4.26 -1.79
N GLY A 57 10.15 4.47 -0.55
CA GLY A 57 10.89 5.20 0.47
C GLY A 57 12.20 4.50 0.88
N PRO A 58 12.15 3.24 1.35
CA PRO A 58 13.34 2.46 1.70
C PRO A 58 14.31 2.23 0.54
N GLY A 59 13.91 2.43 -0.72
CA GLY A 59 14.83 2.44 -1.87
C GLY A 59 15.57 3.76 -2.03
N VAL A 60 14.84 4.88 -2.07
CA VAL A 60 15.40 6.21 -2.38
C VAL A 60 16.13 6.83 -1.19
N VAL A 61 15.55 6.75 0.01
CA VAL A 61 16.06 7.46 1.19
C VAL A 61 17.45 6.98 1.59
N PRO A 62 17.73 5.66 1.69
CA PRO A 62 19.08 5.20 2.02
C PRO A 62 20.10 5.53 0.92
N ALA A 63 19.71 5.49 -0.35
CA ALA A 63 20.58 5.87 -1.47
C ALA A 63 21.02 7.34 -1.35
N LEU A 64 20.09 8.25 -1.02
CA LEU A 64 20.42 9.66 -0.77
C LEU A 64 21.28 9.85 0.48
N ILE A 65 20.98 9.15 1.58
CA ILE A 65 21.77 9.24 2.82
C ILE A 65 23.23 8.78 2.59
N ALA A 66 23.43 7.75 1.77
CA ALA A 66 24.76 7.24 1.42
C ALA A 66 25.55 8.17 0.47
N THR A 67 24.88 9.14 -0.16
CA THR A 67 25.50 10.13 -1.05
C THR A 67 25.98 11.35 -0.25
N PRO A 68 27.20 11.89 -0.50
CA PRO A 68 27.67 13.16 0.06
C PRO A 68 26.66 14.29 -0.15
N GLU A 69 26.60 15.25 0.78
CA GLU A 69 25.52 16.25 0.79
C GLU A 69 25.51 17.13 -0.45
N GLU A 70 26.70 17.50 -0.93
CA GLU A 70 26.94 18.28 -2.14
C GLU A 70 26.48 17.59 -3.44
N ASP A 71 26.40 16.26 -3.43
CA ASP A 71 26.07 15.44 -4.60
C ASP A 71 24.64 14.88 -4.56
N ARG A 72 23.86 15.19 -3.51
CA ARG A 72 22.48 14.68 -3.37
C ARG A 72 21.53 15.36 -4.36
N ASP A 73 21.03 14.57 -5.31
CA ASP A 73 19.89 14.99 -6.14
C ASP A 73 18.56 14.72 -5.42
N LEU A 74 18.01 15.75 -4.77
CA LEU A 74 16.68 15.68 -4.14
C LEU A 74 15.53 15.54 -5.17
N GLY A 75 15.80 15.81 -6.45
CA GLY A 75 14.87 15.56 -7.55
C GLY A 75 14.48 14.08 -7.66
N LEU A 76 15.36 13.17 -7.21
CA LEU A 76 15.08 11.74 -7.17
C LEU A 76 13.85 11.40 -6.31
N ILE A 77 13.62 12.12 -5.20
CA ILE A 77 12.44 11.92 -4.35
C ILE A 77 11.16 12.23 -5.12
N GLY A 78 11.13 13.40 -5.76
CA GLY A 78 10.00 13.86 -6.56
C GLY A 78 9.73 12.93 -7.73
N PHE A 79 10.79 12.56 -8.46
CA PHE A 79 10.71 11.64 -9.58
C PHE A 79 10.15 10.27 -9.17
N THR A 80 10.70 9.63 -8.14
CA THR A 80 10.20 8.31 -7.70
C THR A 80 8.78 8.40 -7.19
N ARG A 81 8.43 9.42 -6.40
CA ARG A 81 7.05 9.62 -5.92
C ARG A 81 6.06 9.71 -7.08
N GLU A 82 6.38 10.52 -8.09
CA GLU A 82 5.49 10.74 -9.23
C GLU A 82 5.32 9.49 -10.09
N ASN A 83 6.40 8.73 -10.30
CA ASN A 83 6.32 7.45 -11.02
C ASN A 83 5.44 6.44 -10.30
N VAL A 84 5.54 6.34 -8.98
CA VAL A 84 4.69 5.43 -8.20
C VAL A 84 3.22 5.86 -8.26
N ILE A 85 2.93 7.16 -8.11
CA ILE A 85 1.56 7.68 -8.22
C ILE A 85 0.99 7.33 -9.60
N ARG A 86 1.70 7.66 -10.67
CA ARG A 86 1.28 7.37 -12.04
C ARG A 86 1.06 5.87 -12.30
N ALA A 87 1.86 5.01 -11.68
CA ALA A 87 1.72 3.57 -11.84
C ALA A 87 0.44 3.01 -11.18
N ILE A 88 -0.06 3.66 -10.13
CA ILE A 88 -1.20 3.17 -9.33
C ILE A 88 -2.49 3.97 -9.53
N THR A 89 -2.42 5.10 -10.22
CA THR A 89 -3.58 5.96 -10.46
C THR A 89 -3.81 6.24 -11.94
N SER A 90 -5.06 6.44 -12.31
CA SER A 90 -5.47 6.97 -13.60
C SER A 90 -5.99 8.40 -13.46
N ASP A 91 -5.66 9.25 -14.44
CA ASP A 91 -6.21 10.61 -14.59
C ASP A 91 -7.63 10.61 -15.17
N ALA A 92 -8.22 9.44 -15.42
CA ALA A 92 -9.54 9.32 -16.01
C ALA A 92 -10.57 10.15 -15.24
N SER A 93 -11.25 11.04 -15.99
CA SER A 93 -12.38 11.82 -15.47
C SER A 93 -13.44 10.88 -14.88
N PRO A 94 -14.23 11.29 -13.87
CA PRO A 94 -15.33 10.48 -13.35
C PRO A 94 -16.29 9.95 -14.44
N ASP A 95 -16.42 10.70 -15.54
CA ASP A 95 -17.27 10.37 -16.69
C ASP A 95 -16.58 9.52 -17.77
N GLU A 96 -15.29 9.25 -17.65
CA GLU A 96 -14.58 8.40 -18.62
C GLU A 96 -14.83 6.91 -18.38
N PRO A 97 -14.84 6.08 -19.44
CA PRO A 97 -14.98 4.64 -19.32
C PRO A 97 -13.83 4.04 -18.50
N LYS A 98 -14.10 3.72 -17.24
CA LYS A 98 -13.17 2.96 -16.39
C LYS A 98 -13.12 1.50 -16.80
N ASP A 99 -11.94 0.90 -16.73
CA ASP A 99 -11.78 -0.54 -16.90
C ASP A 99 -12.51 -1.32 -15.78
N ILE A 100 -12.73 -2.61 -16.03
CA ILE A 100 -13.44 -3.50 -15.11
C ILE A 100 -12.70 -3.61 -13.75
N PRO A 101 -11.36 -3.79 -13.71
CA PRO A 101 -10.61 -3.86 -12.46
C PRO A 101 -10.78 -2.61 -11.58
N SER A 102 -10.65 -1.40 -12.13
CA SER A 102 -10.78 -0.16 -11.36
C SER A 102 -12.19 0.00 -10.77
N ARG A 103 -13.22 -0.42 -11.52
CA ARG A 103 -14.61 -0.44 -11.01
C ARG A 103 -14.78 -1.44 -9.87
N ALA A 104 -14.21 -2.62 -9.98
CA ALA A 104 -14.26 -3.63 -8.92
C ALA A 104 -13.55 -3.14 -7.65
N ILE A 105 -12.40 -2.48 -7.78
CA ILE A 105 -11.66 -1.86 -6.67
C ILE A 105 -12.49 -0.77 -5.99
N ALA A 106 -13.08 0.14 -6.77
CA ALA A 106 -13.89 1.22 -6.22
C ALA A 106 -15.13 0.70 -5.48
N LEU A 107 -15.84 -0.26 -6.09
CA LEU A 107 -17.02 -0.88 -5.47
C LEU A 107 -16.64 -1.65 -4.20
N ARG A 108 -15.51 -2.36 -4.21
CA ARG A 108 -15.01 -3.09 -3.04
C ARG A 108 -14.82 -2.17 -1.85
N VAL A 109 -14.19 -1.02 -2.05
CA VAL A 109 -13.95 -0.02 -0.99
C VAL A 109 -15.27 0.61 -0.54
N ALA A 110 -16.16 0.98 -1.46
CA ALA A 110 -17.45 1.55 -1.10
C ALA A 110 -18.30 0.59 -0.24
N LEU A 111 -18.28 -0.71 -0.54
CA LEU A 111 -18.98 -1.73 0.25
C LEU A 111 -18.35 -2.00 1.62
N GLU A 112 -17.06 -1.75 1.79
CA GLU A 112 -16.41 -1.79 3.11
C GLU A 112 -16.79 -0.57 3.97
N GLU A 113 -16.90 0.60 3.36
CA GLU A 113 -17.26 1.85 4.04
C GLU A 113 -18.75 1.91 4.41
N ASP A 114 -19.64 1.46 3.53
CA ASP A 114 -21.10 1.40 3.75
C ASP A 114 -21.65 0.01 3.40
N PRO A 115 -21.57 -0.96 4.34
CA PRO A 115 -21.99 -2.33 4.09
C PRO A 115 -23.51 -2.41 3.89
N PRO A 116 -24.00 -2.94 2.74
CA PRO A 116 -25.42 -2.97 2.47
C PRO A 116 -26.13 -3.96 3.43
N PRO A 117 -27.23 -3.54 4.09
CA PRO A 117 -27.91 -4.35 5.09
C PRO A 117 -28.68 -5.54 4.47
N VAL A 118 -28.94 -5.50 3.16
CA VAL A 118 -29.62 -6.58 2.42
C VAL A 118 -28.76 -7.83 2.28
N LEU A 119 -27.43 -7.70 2.34
CA LEU A 119 -26.52 -8.84 2.27
C LEU A 119 -26.24 -9.37 3.67
N SER A 120 -26.20 -10.69 3.82
CA SER A 120 -25.69 -11.34 5.02
C SER A 120 -24.16 -11.16 5.13
N PRO A 121 -23.56 -11.39 6.32
CA PRO A 121 -22.10 -11.36 6.47
C PRO A 121 -21.36 -12.32 5.52
N ALA A 122 -21.92 -13.51 5.27
CA ALA A 122 -21.33 -14.48 4.36
C ALA A 122 -21.37 -14.01 2.90
N GLU A 123 -22.49 -13.45 2.47
CA GLU A 123 -22.63 -12.91 1.10
C GLU A 123 -21.70 -11.72 0.87
N ARG A 124 -21.55 -10.83 1.86
CA ARG A 124 -20.57 -9.73 1.78
C ARG A 124 -19.14 -10.25 1.65
N ALA A 125 -18.76 -11.25 2.43
CA ALA A 125 -17.43 -11.86 2.34
C ALA A 125 -17.16 -12.50 0.97
N LEU A 126 -18.18 -13.17 0.41
CA LEU A 126 -18.07 -13.79 -0.92
C LEU A 126 -17.98 -12.73 -2.04
N LEU A 127 -18.82 -11.69 -1.98
CA LEU A 127 -18.77 -10.58 -2.93
C LEU A 127 -17.42 -9.86 -2.87
N ALA A 128 -16.90 -9.64 -1.67
CA ALA A 128 -15.56 -9.11 -1.44
C ALA A 128 -14.49 -9.94 -2.14
N GLU A 129 -14.51 -11.26 -1.98
CA GLU A 129 -13.58 -12.17 -2.64
C GLU A 129 -13.69 -12.12 -4.17
N TRP A 130 -14.90 -12.08 -4.71
CA TRP A 130 -15.10 -12.00 -6.16
C TRP A 130 -14.60 -10.68 -6.74
N LEU A 131 -14.86 -9.56 -6.07
CA LEU A 131 -14.34 -8.26 -6.49
C LEU A 131 -12.81 -8.23 -6.46
N ASP A 132 -12.19 -8.84 -5.45
CA ASP A 132 -10.72 -8.95 -5.38
C ASP A 132 -10.13 -9.80 -6.51
N ARG A 133 -10.89 -10.77 -7.04
CA ARG A 133 -10.49 -11.57 -8.19
C ARG A 133 -10.64 -10.81 -9.51
N VAL A 134 -11.69 -10.01 -9.63
CA VAL A 134 -11.95 -9.16 -10.81
C VAL A 134 -10.99 -7.96 -10.86
N ALA A 135 -10.48 -7.52 -9.71
CA ALA A 135 -9.52 -6.42 -9.58
C ALA A 135 -8.07 -6.76 -9.98
N ARG A 136 -7.80 -8.00 -10.42
CA ARG A 136 -6.47 -8.48 -10.85
C ARG A 136 -6.42 -8.63 -12.35
#